data_AF-A0A3C7WE28-F1
#
_entry.id   AF-A0A3C7WE28-F1
#
_cell.length_a   1.000
_cell.length_b   1.000
_cell.length_c   1.000
_cell.angle_alpha   90.00
_cell.angle_beta   90.00
_cell.angle_gamma   90.00
#
_symmetry.space_group_name_H-M   'P 1'
#
loop_
_entity.id
_entity.type
_entity.pdbx_description
1 polymer ?
#
loop_
_entity_poly.entity_id
_entity_poly.type
_entity_poly.pdbx_seq_one_letter_code
_entity_poly.pdbx_strand_id
1 'polypeptide(L)'
;MSEAGAAPPAPGLLRSSAVVGAMTMLSRILGLVRDIVLAAFIGANANADAFFVAFKIPNFLRRLFAEGAFSQAFVPVLSEYRERGGQAAVRELLDRVAGVLGGTLLALTTLTVLAAPLVAGLFAP
;
A
#
# COMPACT_ATOMS: atom_id res chain seq x y z
N MET A 1 8.55 30.06 -43.40
CA MET A 1 7.32 29.26 -43.23
C MET A 1 7.61 28.22 -42.15
N SER A 2 6.94 28.37 -41.01
CA SER A 2 6.83 27.49 -39.83
C SER A 2 8.11 27.15 -39.03
N GLU A 3 8.21 27.83 -37.88
CA GLU A 3 9.07 27.48 -36.75
C GLU A 3 8.70 26.10 -36.18
N ALA A 4 9.73 25.35 -35.78
CA ALA A 4 9.61 24.11 -35.02
C ALA A 4 9.14 24.43 -33.60
N GLY A 5 7.92 24.00 -33.26
CA GLY A 5 7.35 24.14 -31.92
C GLY A 5 8.14 23.34 -30.89
N ALA A 6 8.92 24.04 -30.07
CA ALA A 6 9.58 23.47 -28.89
C ALA A 6 8.52 22.99 -27.89
N ALA A 7 8.64 21.74 -27.44
CA ALA A 7 7.79 21.17 -26.40
C ALA A 7 8.01 21.91 -25.06
N PRO A 8 6.95 22.16 -24.27
CA PRO A 8 7.08 22.91 -23.02
C PRO A 8 7.88 22.12 -21.96
N PRO A 9 8.65 22.80 -21.07
CA PRO A 9 9.39 22.14 -20.01
C PRO A 9 8.40 21.56 -18.99
N ALA A 10 8.47 20.25 -18.72
CA ALA A 10 7.55 19.55 -17.82
C ALA A 10 7.61 20.14 -16.39
N PRO A 11 6.57 20.83 -15.91
CA PRO A 11 6.50 21.18 -14.50
C PRO A 11 6.06 19.91 -13.75
N GLY A 12 6.87 19.40 -12.82
CA GLY A 12 6.29 18.60 -11.75
C GLY A 12 7.01 17.34 -11.26
N LEU A 13 8.17 16.93 -11.76
CA LEU A 13 8.87 15.78 -11.17
C LEU A 13 9.44 16.11 -9.79
N LEU A 14 10.17 17.22 -9.65
CA LEU A 14 10.70 17.69 -8.36
C LEU A 14 9.59 17.94 -7.34
N ARG A 15 8.49 18.59 -7.76
CA ARG A 15 7.33 18.85 -6.89
C ARG A 15 6.64 17.55 -6.48
N SER A 16 6.44 16.60 -7.40
CA SER A 16 5.81 15.32 -7.09
C SER A 16 6.67 14.46 -6.17
N SER A 17 7.97 14.38 -6.43
CA SER A 17 8.92 13.67 -5.55
C SER A 17 8.98 14.28 -4.15
N ALA A 18 8.96 15.62 -4.04
CA ALA A 18 8.91 16.31 -2.75
C ALA A 18 7.62 16.00 -1.98
N VAL A 19 6.47 15.98 -2.65
CA VAL A 19 5.18 15.64 -2.03
C VAL A 19 5.15 14.19 -1.54
N VAL A 20 5.60 13.23 -2.37
CA VAL A 20 5.65 11.81 -1.99
C VAL A 20 6.64 11.59 -0.83
N GLY A 21 7.80 12.26 -0.88
CA GLY A 21 8.78 12.22 0.20
C GLY A 21 8.22 12.76 1.52
N ALA A 22 7.53 13.90 1.49
CA ALA A 22 6.89 14.49 2.65
C ALA A 22 5.80 13.57 3.24
N MET A 23 4.94 13.01 2.38
CA MET A 23 3.91 12.04 2.81
C MET A 23 4.52 10.77 3.42
N THR A 24 5.64 10.28 2.86
CA THR A 24 6.36 9.13 3.40
C THR A 24 6.96 9.44 4.77
N MET A 25 7.58 10.61 4.92
CA MET A 25 8.18 11.04 6.20
C MET A 25 7.11 11.24 7.27
N LEU A 26 5.99 11.87 6.92
CA LEU A 26 4.86 12.04 7.82
C LEU A 26 4.31 10.69 8.29
N SER A 27 4.12 9.73 7.37
CA SER A 27 3.69 8.37 7.73
C SER A 27 4.65 7.68 8.69
N ARG A 28 5.98 7.86 8.51
CA ARG A 28 6.99 7.33 9.44
C ARG A 28 6.93 7.98 10.82
N ILE A 29 6.76 9.29 10.89
CA ILE A 29 6.62 10.01 12.16
C ILE A 29 5.36 9.55 12.90
N LEU A 30 4.23 9.42 12.20
CA LEU A 30 2.99 8.90 12.79
C LEU A 30 3.16 7.45 13.29
N GLY A 31 3.88 6.62 12.55
CA GLY A 31 4.26 5.28 12.98
C GLY A 31 5.09 5.28 14.26
N LEU A 32 6.11 6.15 14.34
CA LEU A 32 6.95 6.30 15.53
C LEU A 32 6.14 6.79 16.74
N VAL A 33 5.26 7.77 16.55
CA VAL A 33 4.37 8.28 17.60
C VAL A 33 3.48 7.15 18.13
N ARG A 34 2.89 6.35 17.23
CA ARG A 34 2.11 5.17 17.63
C ARG A 34 2.96 4.20 18.45
N ASP A 35 4.19 3.91 18.03
CA ASP A 35 5.07 2.98 18.73
C ASP A 35 5.43 3.50 20.14
N ILE A 36 5.67 4.81 20.29
CA ILE A 36 5.89 5.48 21.58
C ILE A 36 4.65 5.39 22.46
N VAL A 37 3.46 5.68 21.92
CA VAL A 37 2.19 5.58 22.65
C VAL A 37 1.98 4.14 23.12
N LEU A 38 2.17 3.14 22.25
CA LEU A 38 2.04 1.73 22.63
C LEU A 38 3.02 1.35 23.73
N ALA A 39 4.28 1.77 23.62
CA ALA A 39 5.28 1.52 24.66
C ALA A 39 4.92 2.19 25.99
N ALA A 40 4.36 3.41 25.97
CA ALA A 40 3.96 4.15 27.16
C ALA A 40 2.72 3.58 27.86
N PHE A 41 1.72 3.10 27.11
CA PHE A 41 0.47 2.58 27.67
C PHE A 41 0.49 1.07 27.95
N ILE A 42 1.20 0.28 27.13
CA ILE A 42 1.24 -1.19 27.27
C ILE A 42 2.49 -1.64 28.06
N GLY A 43 3.57 -0.87 28.04
CA GLY A 43 4.86 -1.23 28.65
C GLY A 43 5.65 -2.26 27.83
N ALA A 44 6.88 -2.59 28.27
CA ALA A 44 7.73 -3.63 27.68
C ALA A 44 7.27 -5.04 28.11
N ASN A 45 6.05 -5.39 27.72
CA ASN A 45 5.38 -6.64 28.08
C ASN A 45 5.22 -7.50 26.83
N ALA A 46 5.09 -8.83 26.97
CA ALA A 46 4.94 -9.77 25.83
C ALA A 46 3.82 -9.38 24.82
N ASN A 47 2.81 -8.65 25.29
CA ASN A 47 1.73 -8.11 24.46
C ASN A 47 2.20 -7.05 23.44
N ALA A 48 3.20 -6.22 23.79
CA ALA A 48 3.75 -5.22 22.90
C ALA A 48 4.56 -5.89 21.76
N ASP A 49 5.35 -6.92 22.07
CA ASP A 49 6.08 -7.70 21.07
C ASP A 49 5.14 -8.42 20.11
N ALA A 50 4.05 -9.01 20.62
CA ALA A 50 3.00 -9.61 19.79
C ALA A 50 2.36 -8.58 18.83
N PHE A 51 2.09 -7.35 19.31
CA PHE A 51 1.57 -6.27 18.46
C PHE A 51 2.56 -5.87 17.37
N PHE A 52 3.85 -5.72 17.69
CA PHE A 52 4.87 -5.37 16.70
C PHE A 52 5.07 -6.47 15.65
N VAL A 53 5.04 -7.75 16.05
CA VAL A 53 5.09 -8.89 15.12
C VAL A 53 3.86 -8.91 14.21
N ALA A 54 2.67 -8.73 14.78
CA ALA A 54 1.43 -8.65 14.01
C ALA A 54 1.48 -7.51 12.98
N PHE A 55 2.05 -6.35 13.34
CA PHE A 55 2.16 -5.21 12.42
C PHE A 55 3.19 -5.42 11.29
N LYS A 56 4.18 -6.30 11.47
CA LYS A 56 5.17 -6.62 10.42
C LYS A 56 4.55 -7.38 9.25
N ILE A 57 3.58 -8.26 9.48
CA ILE A 57 3.01 -9.11 8.43
C ILE A 57 2.32 -8.26 7.34
N PRO A 58 1.38 -7.32 7.66
CA PRO A 58 0.80 -6.44 6.66
C PRO A 58 1.81 -5.53 5.99
N ASN A 59 2.80 -5.02 6.76
CA ASN A 59 3.83 -4.16 6.18
C ASN A 59 4.72 -4.91 5.20
N PHE A 60 5.10 -6.15 5.51
CA PHE A 60 5.87 -6.98 4.60
C PHE A 60 5.11 -7.20 3.29
N LEU A 61 3.83 -7.56 3.35
CA LEU A 61 2.98 -7.72 2.17
C LEU A 61 2.86 -6.42 1.37
N ARG A 62 2.66 -5.28 2.05
CA ARG A 62 2.66 -3.95 1.41
C ARG A 62 3.98 -3.67 0.70
N ARG A 63 5.11 -3.96 1.33
CA ARG A 63 6.44 -3.78 0.71
C ARG A 63 6.64 -4.69 -0.49
N LEU A 64 6.26 -5.97 -0.36
CA LEU A 64 6.42 -6.98 -1.40
C LEU A 64 5.56 -6.69 -2.63
N PHE A 65 4.28 -6.34 -2.42
CA PHE A 65 3.32 -6.19 -3.52
C PHE A 65 3.12 -4.73 -3.94
N ALA A 66 3.10 -3.76 -3.02
CA ALA A 66 2.67 -2.39 -3.31
C ALA A 66 3.81 -1.37 -3.50
N GLU A 67 5.02 -1.61 -3.00
CA GLU A 67 6.14 -0.65 -3.16
C GLU A 67 6.77 -0.65 -4.58
N GLY A 68 6.34 -1.55 -5.48
CA GLY A 68 6.75 -1.45 -6.88
C GLY A 68 6.25 -2.55 -7.80
N ALA A 69 6.16 -3.80 -7.31
CA ALA A 69 5.79 -4.95 -8.14
C ALA A 69 4.40 -4.78 -8.77
N PHE A 70 3.41 -4.34 -7.99
CA PHE A 70 2.08 -4.07 -8.50
C PHE A 70 2.09 -2.97 -9.56
N SER A 71 2.67 -1.79 -9.29
CA SER A 71 2.69 -0.68 -10.25
C SER A 71 3.42 -1.03 -11.55
N GLN A 72 4.51 -1.79 -11.48
CA GLN A 72 5.25 -2.23 -12.66
C GLN A 72 4.45 -3.18 -13.55
N ALA A 73 3.65 -4.08 -12.97
CA ALA A 73 2.78 -4.98 -13.73
C ALA A 73 1.47 -4.32 -14.16
N PHE A 74 0.92 -3.44 -13.34
CA PHE A 74 -0.41 -2.86 -13.51
C PHE A 74 -0.44 -1.69 -14.49
N VAL A 75 0.56 -0.78 -14.45
CA VAL A 75 0.57 0.41 -15.31
C VAL A 75 0.59 0.08 -16.82
N PRO A 76 1.42 -0.88 -17.31
CA PRO A 76 1.40 -1.26 -18.73
C PRO A 76 0.04 -1.80 -19.18
N VAL A 77 -0.57 -2.68 -18.37
CA VAL A 77 -1.89 -3.28 -18.65
C VAL A 77 -2.98 -2.20 -18.68
N LEU A 78 -2.95 -1.28 -17.72
CA LEU A 78 -3.88 -0.15 -17.69
C LEU A 78 -3.73 0.76 -18.93
N SER A 79 -2.49 1.02 -19.37
CA SER A 79 -2.22 1.83 -20.56
C SER A 79 -2.76 1.15 -21.83
N GLU A 80 -2.56 -0.16 -21.97
CA GLU A 80 -3.08 -0.94 -23.09
C GLU A 80 -4.62 -0.91 -23.16
N TYR A 81 -5.30 -1.08 -22.02
CA TYR A 81 -6.77 -0.99 -21.95
C TYR A 81 -7.29 0.40 -22.29
N ARG A 82 -6.56 1.44 -21.86
CA ARG A 82 -6.91 2.84 -22.17
C ARG A 82 -6.79 3.14 -23.67
N GLU A 83 -5.76 2.61 -24.34
CA GLU A 83 -5.55 2.82 -25.77
C GLU A 83 -6.51 2.01 -26.64
N ARG A 84 -6.84 0.78 -26.26
CA ARG A 84 -7.63 -0.15 -27.09
C ARG A 84 -9.14 -0.08 -26.84
N GLY A 85 -9.57 0.13 -25.59
CA GLY A 85 -10.98 -0.05 -25.17
C GLY A 85 -11.64 1.19 -24.59
N GLY A 86 -10.93 2.32 -24.55
CA GLY A 86 -11.44 3.58 -23.98
C GLY A 86 -11.79 3.49 -22.49
N GLN A 87 -12.57 4.46 -22.00
CA GLN A 87 -12.82 4.62 -20.57
C GLN A 87 -13.65 3.49 -19.93
N ALA A 88 -14.53 2.84 -20.71
CA ALA A 88 -15.36 1.74 -20.20
C ALA A 88 -14.52 0.51 -19.86
N ALA A 89 -13.59 0.12 -20.74
CA ALA A 89 -12.70 -1.02 -20.52
C ALA A 89 -11.75 -0.79 -19.34
N VAL A 90 -11.26 0.45 -19.18
CA VAL A 90 -10.45 0.83 -18.01
C VAL A 90 -11.24 0.69 -16.71
N ARG A 91 -12.51 1.11 -16.71
CA ARG A 91 -13.37 1.00 -15.52
C ARG A 91 -13.65 -0.45 -15.14
N GLU A 92 -13.94 -1.30 -16.12
CA GLU A 92 -14.12 -2.73 -15.89
C GLU A 92 -12.86 -3.41 -15.34
N LEU A 93 -11.68 -3.06 -15.86
CA LEU A 93 -10.40 -3.54 -15.33
C LEU A 93 -10.21 -3.10 -13.88
N LEU A 94 -10.46 -1.83 -13.56
CA LEU A 94 -10.33 -1.29 -12.21
C LEU A 94 -11.30 -1.98 -11.24
N ASP A 95 -12.56 -2.17 -11.64
CA ASP A 95 -13.58 -2.82 -10.81
C ASP A 95 -13.19 -4.28 -10.51
N ARG A 96 -12.65 -5.01 -11.50
CA ARG A 96 -12.14 -6.38 -11.30
C ARG A 96 -10.93 -6.40 -10.38
N VAL A 97 -9.95 -5.52 -10.59
CA VAL A 97 -8.73 -5.48 -9.78
C VAL A 97 -9.06 -5.08 -8.33
N ALA A 98 -9.90 -4.06 -8.14
CA ALA A 98 -10.36 -3.65 -6.83
C ALA A 98 -11.19 -4.75 -6.14
N GLY A 99 -12.07 -5.43 -6.88
CA GLY A 99 -12.88 -6.54 -6.39
C GLY A 99 -12.02 -7.73 -5.94
N VAL A 100 -11.02 -8.13 -6.72
CA VAL A 100 -10.12 -9.24 -6.39
C VAL A 100 -9.20 -8.88 -5.23
N LEU A 101 -8.53 -7.73 -5.27
CA LEU A 101 -7.61 -7.32 -4.20
C LEU A 101 -8.38 -7.04 -2.90
N GLY A 102 -9.49 -6.32 -2.99
CA GLY A 102 -10.35 -6.02 -1.85
C GLY A 102 -11.00 -7.27 -1.27
N GLY A 103 -11.53 -8.16 -2.12
CA GLY A 103 -12.11 -9.44 -1.70
C GLY A 103 -11.08 -10.36 -1.07
N THR A 104 -9.88 -10.47 -1.65
CA THR A 104 -8.76 -11.24 -1.07
C THR A 104 -8.35 -10.68 0.27
N LEU A 105 -8.18 -9.35 0.38
CA LEU A 105 -7.83 -8.69 1.63
C LEU A 105 -8.89 -8.94 2.70
N LEU A 106 -10.17 -8.76 2.38
CA LEU A 106 -11.29 -8.99 3.30
C LEU A 106 -11.35 -10.45 3.76
N ALA A 107 -11.20 -11.40 2.84
CA ALA A 107 -11.18 -12.83 3.17
C ALA A 107 -10.01 -13.16 4.10
N LEU A 108 -8.81 -12.66 3.79
CA LEU A 108 -7.60 -12.91 4.57
C LEU A 108 -7.68 -12.26 5.96
N THR A 109 -8.18 -11.02 6.04
CA THR A 109 -8.46 -10.35 7.32
C THR A 109 -9.50 -11.11 8.14
N THR A 110 -10.61 -11.52 7.53
CA THR A 110 -11.68 -12.27 8.22
C THR A 110 -11.15 -13.61 8.74
N LEU A 111 -10.43 -14.36 7.90
CA LEU A 111 -9.82 -15.63 8.29
C LEU A 111 -8.83 -15.44 9.45
N THR A 112 -7.99 -14.40 9.40
CA THR A 112 -7.01 -14.10 10.44
C THR A 112 -7.68 -13.73 11.76
N VAL A 113 -8.76 -12.95 11.72
CA VAL A 113 -9.53 -12.58 12.91
C VAL A 113 -10.24 -13.79 13.51
N LEU A 114 -10.83 -14.66 12.70
CA LEU A 114 -11.46 -15.90 13.17
C LEU A 114 -10.43 -16.88 13.73
N ALA A 115 -9.24 -16.94 13.13
CA ALA A 115 -8.12 -17.74 13.60
C ALA A 115 -7.34 -17.06 14.75
N ALA A 116 -7.73 -15.86 15.19
CA ALA A 116 -7.02 -15.12 16.24
C ALA A 116 -6.69 -15.94 17.49
N PRO A 117 -7.58 -16.80 18.06
CA PRO A 117 -7.22 -17.62 19.22
C PRO A 117 -6.17 -18.69 18.90
N LEU A 118 -6.20 -19.29 17.70
CA LEU A 118 -5.19 -20.24 17.23
C LEU A 118 -3.85 -19.57 16.96
N VAL A 119 -3.88 -18.40 16.32
CA VAL A 119 -2.69 -17.59 16.05
C VAL A 119 -2.08 -17.11 17.38
N ALA A 120 -2.90 -16.64 18.32
CA ALA A 120 -2.44 -16.27 19.66
C ALA A 120 -1.79 -17.46 20.37
N GLY A 121 -2.40 -18.66 20.34
CA GLY A 121 -1.83 -19.86 20.94
C GLY A 121 -0.54 -20.38 20.29
N LEU A 122 -0.28 -20.03 19.02
CA LEU A 122 0.98 -20.38 18.33
C LEU A 122 2.14 -19.44 18.71
N PHE A 123 1.82 -18.18 19.03
CA PHE A 123 2.80 -17.13 19.33
C PHE A 123 2.94 -16.79 20.83
N ALA A 124 2.03 -17.27 21.67
CA ALA A 124 2.10 -17.19 23.13
C ALA A 124 2.12 -18.61 23.73
N PRO A 125 3.31 -19.17 24.05
CA PRO A 125 3.40 -20.29 24.99
C PRO A 125 3.11 -19.84 26.43
#